data_AF-A0A9E5TIY0-F1
#
_entry.id   AF-A0A9E5TIY0-F1
#
_cell.length_a   1.000
_cell.length_b   1.000
_cell.length_c   1.000
_cell.angle_alpha   90.00
_cell.angle_beta   90.00
_cell.angle_gamma   90.00
#
_symmetry.space_group_name_H-M   'P 1'
#
loop_
_entity.id
_entity.type
_entity.pdbx_description
1 polymer ?
#
loop_
_entity_poly.entity_id
_entity_poly.type
_entity_poly.pdbx_seq_one_letter_code
_entity_poly.pdbx_strand_id
1 'polypeptide(L)'
;MSLDPVPRTLASFTRFWLEELGVGDKRCFLLEDEEGLPRPFSGSMKLYREDGTCLELDTVAKPLEPDHPYVTEVRAGNFDLIVISIADWALRGEADEPCSMCDMSLHTALEHTILHELVHVAFPEYSAHNEWTDNKVRELLERAS
;
A
#
# COMPACT_ATOMS: atom_id res chain seq x y z
N MET A 1 8.52 9.80 -21.08
CA MET A 1 8.42 9.67 -19.61
C MET A 1 9.14 8.38 -19.27
N SER A 2 10.24 8.46 -18.52
CA SER A 2 10.99 7.28 -18.10
C SER A 2 10.16 6.60 -17.03
N LEU A 3 9.54 5.46 -17.36
CA LEU A 3 9.08 4.53 -16.35
C LEU A 3 10.34 3.87 -15.81
N ASP A 4 11.09 4.56 -14.95
CA ASP A 4 12.17 3.88 -14.24
C ASP A 4 11.48 2.81 -13.38
N PRO A 5 11.73 1.52 -13.67
CA PRO A 5 11.06 0.47 -12.96
C PRO A 5 11.47 0.59 -11.49
N VAL A 6 10.46 0.64 -10.63
CA VAL A 6 10.53 0.38 -9.19
C VAL A 6 11.79 -0.41 -8.84
N PRO A 7 12.62 0.06 -7.89
CA PRO A 7 13.82 -0.66 -7.47
C PRO A 7 13.54 -2.16 -7.29
N ARG A 8 14.40 -3.03 -7.86
CA ARG A 8 14.19 -4.49 -7.85
C ARG A 8 14.03 -5.06 -6.44
N THR A 9 14.62 -4.40 -5.45
CA THR A 9 14.49 -4.68 -4.02
C THR A 9 13.04 -4.53 -3.57
N LEU A 10 12.42 -3.39 -3.86
CA LEU A 10 11.00 -3.14 -3.57
C LEU A 10 10.06 -4.07 -4.33
N ALA A 11 10.40 -4.46 -5.57
CA ALA A 11 9.60 -5.44 -6.32
C ALA A 11 9.57 -6.82 -5.64
N SER A 12 10.70 -7.29 -5.10
CA SER A 12 10.78 -8.55 -4.37
C SER A 12 10.03 -8.48 -3.04
N PHE A 13 10.22 -7.38 -2.29
CA PHE A 13 9.48 -7.09 -1.05
C PHE A 13 7.96 -7.06 -1.27
N THR A 14 7.51 -6.33 -2.31
CA THR A 14 6.09 -6.22 -2.67
C THR A 14 5.51 -7.60 -3.00
N ARG A 15 6.21 -8.41 -3.82
CA ARG A 15 5.73 -9.75 -4.17
C ARG A 15 5.56 -10.64 -2.94
N PHE A 16 6.54 -10.66 -2.05
CA PHE A 16 6.47 -11.42 -0.80
C PHE A 16 5.22 -11.05 0.01
N TRP A 17 4.97 -9.75 0.19
CA TRP A 17 3.82 -9.31 0.98
C TRP A 17 2.47 -9.51 0.29
N LEU A 18 2.39 -9.44 -1.04
CA LEU A 18 1.18 -9.82 -1.75
C LEU A 18 0.78 -11.27 -1.46
N GLU A 19 1.75 -12.19 -1.46
CA GLU A 19 1.53 -13.60 -1.14
C GLU A 19 1.11 -13.78 0.32
N GLU A 20 1.86 -13.19 1.27
CA GLU A 20 1.57 -13.30 2.71
C GLU A 20 0.22 -12.70 3.12
N LEU A 21 -0.26 -11.69 2.39
CA LEU A 21 -1.54 -11.02 2.63
C LEU A 21 -2.71 -11.67 1.88
N GLY A 22 -2.46 -12.73 1.10
CA GLY A 22 -3.51 -13.44 0.37
C GLY A 22 -4.05 -12.71 -0.86
N VAL A 23 -3.28 -11.77 -1.42
CA VAL A 23 -3.58 -11.02 -2.65
C VAL A 23 -2.53 -11.27 -3.74
N GLY A 24 -1.83 -12.41 -3.66
CA GLY A 24 -0.74 -12.79 -4.56
C GLY A 24 -1.16 -13.09 -6.01
N ASP A 25 -2.44 -13.30 -6.26
CA ASP A 25 -3.02 -13.44 -7.61
C ASP A 25 -3.16 -12.09 -8.34
N LYS A 26 -3.01 -10.97 -7.61
CA LYS A 26 -3.21 -9.61 -8.13
C LYS A 26 -1.91 -9.04 -8.69
N ARG A 27 -2.02 -8.24 -9.75
CA ARG A 27 -0.89 -7.43 -10.23
C ARG A 27 -0.70 -6.23 -9.31
N CYS A 28 0.54 -5.83 -9.07
CA CYS A 28 0.85 -4.62 -8.31
C CYS A 28 1.88 -3.76 -9.05
N PHE A 29 1.55 -2.49 -9.27
CA PHE A 29 2.46 -1.49 -9.84
C PHE A 29 2.74 -0.42 -8.79
N LEU A 30 4.01 -0.08 -8.61
CA LEU A 30 4.39 1.10 -7.85
C LEU A 30 4.73 2.21 -8.84
N LEU A 31 4.22 3.40 -8.59
CA LEU A 31 4.39 4.58 -9.43
C LEU A 31 4.88 5.74 -8.58
N GLU A 32 5.74 6.58 -9.15
CA GLU A 32 6.00 7.90 -8.59
C GLU A 32 4.75 8.75 -8.75
N ASP A 33 4.30 9.36 -7.66
CA ASP A 33 3.19 10.29 -7.67
C ASP A 33 3.65 11.67 -8.14
N GLU A 34 3.36 11.98 -9.39
CA GLU A 34 3.59 13.31 -9.98
C GLU A 34 2.54 14.35 -9.54
N GLU A 35 1.39 13.91 -9.00
CA GLU A 35 0.28 14.80 -8.62
C GLU A 35 0.46 15.47 -7.24
N GLY A 36 1.43 15.00 -6.45
CA GLY A 36 1.92 15.69 -5.26
C GLY A 36 1.11 15.39 -4.00
N LEU A 37 1.09 14.12 -3.61
CA LEU A 37 0.56 13.65 -2.32
C LEU A 37 0.99 14.59 -1.18
N PRO A 38 0.02 15.16 -0.43
CA PRO A 38 0.33 16.13 0.60
C PRO A 38 1.03 15.44 1.76
N ARG A 39 2.02 16.11 2.36
CA ARG A 39 2.57 15.65 3.65
C ARG A 39 1.45 15.56 4.70
N PRO A 40 1.44 14.52 5.56
CA PRO A 40 2.48 13.52 5.75
C PRO A 40 2.32 12.23 4.93
N PHE A 41 1.41 12.17 3.94
CA PHE A 41 1.11 10.93 3.21
C PHE A 41 2.22 10.60 2.20
N SER A 42 2.99 9.54 2.49
CA SER A 42 4.08 9.05 1.63
C SER A 42 3.60 8.12 0.52
N GLY A 43 2.37 7.60 0.62
CA GLY A 43 1.78 6.71 -0.37
C GLY A 43 0.25 6.81 -0.43
N SER A 44 -0.30 6.30 -1.53
CA SER A 44 -1.73 6.02 -1.69
C SER A 44 -1.94 4.83 -2.61
N MET A 45 -3.10 4.21 -2.54
CA MET A 45 -3.44 3.06 -3.35
C MET A 45 -4.76 3.24 -4.11
N LYS A 46 -4.79 2.70 -5.34
CA LYS A 46 -5.98 2.56 -6.17
C LYS A 46 -6.08 1.12 -6.66
N LEU A 47 -7.31 0.60 -6.72
CA LEU A 47 -7.61 -0.73 -7.22
C LEU A 47 -8.34 -0.64 -8.55
N TYR A 48 -7.92 -1.44 -9.52
CA TYR A 48 -8.50 -1.45 -10.86
C TYR A 48 -8.90 -2.86 -11.27
N ARG A 49 -10.01 -2.94 -12.02
CA ARG A 49 -10.41 -4.11 -12.78
C ARG A 49 -9.67 -4.16 -14.12
N GLU A 50 -9.70 -5.31 -14.79
CA GLU A 50 -9.09 -5.53 -16.10
C GLU A 50 -9.61 -4.55 -17.17
N ASP A 51 -10.88 -4.14 -17.07
CA ASP A 51 -11.51 -3.17 -17.98
C ASP A 51 -11.08 -1.71 -17.71
N GLY A 52 -10.23 -1.48 -16.70
CA GLY A 52 -9.75 -0.16 -16.31
C GLY A 52 -10.66 0.58 -15.31
N THR A 53 -11.77 -0.03 -14.87
CA THR A 53 -12.63 0.56 -13.84
C THR A 53 -11.87 0.66 -12.52
N CYS A 54 -11.79 1.87 -11.96
CA CYS A 54 -11.25 2.09 -10.62
C CYS A 54 -12.31 1.78 -9.56
N LEU A 55 -11.94 1.05 -8.52
CA LEU A 55 -12.75 0.94 -7.31
C LEU A 55 -12.52 2.20 -6.47
N GLU A 56 -13.50 3.11 -6.48
CA GLU A 56 -13.41 4.35 -5.73
C GLU A 56 -13.72 4.12 -4.25
N LEU A 57 -12.85 4.67 -3.39
CA LEU A 57 -13.09 4.78 -1.96
C LEU A 57 -13.53 6.22 -1.67
N ASP A 58 -14.82 6.38 -1.38
CA ASP A 58 -15.47 7.70 -1.36
C ASP A 58 -15.31 8.46 -0.03
N THR A 59 -14.69 7.87 1.01
CA THR A 59 -14.66 8.49 2.34
C THR A 59 -13.38 8.25 3.12
N VAL A 60 -13.02 9.25 3.95
CA VAL A 60 -11.83 9.27 4.79
C VAL A 60 -12.22 9.35 6.26
N ALA A 61 -11.42 8.69 7.10
CA ALA A 61 -11.27 8.82 8.56
C ALA A 61 -12.02 7.86 9.49
N LYS A 62 -12.81 6.89 9.00
CA LYS A 62 -13.37 5.83 9.84
C LYS A 62 -13.21 4.45 9.19
N PRO A 63 -13.11 3.38 10.00
CA PRO A 63 -13.28 2.04 9.47
C PRO A 63 -14.59 1.94 8.71
N LEU A 64 -14.56 1.23 7.59
CA LEU A 64 -15.75 0.90 6.82
C LEU A 64 -16.45 -0.27 7.49
N GLU A 65 -17.78 -0.25 7.44
CA GLU A 65 -18.57 -1.41 7.85
C GLU A 65 -18.31 -2.60 6.91
N PRO A 66 -18.40 -3.86 7.40
CA PRO A 66 -18.16 -5.04 6.57
C PRO A 66 -19.06 -5.16 5.32
N ASP A 67 -20.25 -4.56 5.36
CA ASP A 67 -21.23 -4.54 4.25
C ASP A 67 -21.07 -3.33 3.32
N HIS A 68 -20.06 -2.48 3.54
CA HIS A 68 -19.77 -1.36 2.66
C HIS A 68 -19.48 -1.88 1.23
N PRO A 69 -20.00 -1.23 0.17
CA PRO A 69 -19.84 -1.71 -1.21
C PRO A 69 -18.36 -1.93 -1.60
N TYR A 70 -17.49 -1.00 -1.24
CA TYR A 70 -16.05 -1.13 -1.46
C TYR A 70 -15.46 -2.38 -0.77
N VAL A 71 -15.77 -2.60 0.52
CA VAL A 71 -15.30 -3.76 1.27
C VAL A 71 -15.78 -5.04 0.61
N THR A 72 -17.06 -5.09 0.22
CA THR A 72 -17.66 -6.26 -0.43
C THR A 72 -16.94 -6.59 -1.75
N GLU A 73 -16.67 -5.59 -2.59
CA GLU A 73 -15.97 -5.78 -3.86
C GLU A 73 -14.52 -6.26 -3.66
N VAL A 74 -13.78 -5.65 -2.73
CA VAL A 74 -12.39 -6.03 -2.45
C VAL A 74 -12.31 -7.43 -1.85
N ARG A 75 -13.19 -7.76 -0.89
CA ARG A 75 -13.26 -9.10 -0.28
C ARG A 75 -13.69 -10.18 -1.27
N ALA A 76 -14.54 -9.85 -2.24
CA ALA A 76 -14.88 -10.75 -3.35
C ALA A 76 -13.73 -10.94 -4.35
N GLY A 77 -12.66 -10.14 -4.24
CA GLY A 77 -11.52 -10.19 -5.14
C GLY A 77 -11.80 -9.57 -6.52
N ASN A 78 -12.79 -8.66 -6.61
CA ASN A 78 -13.27 -8.05 -7.87
C ASN A 78 -12.37 -6.91 -8.36
N PHE A 79 -11.05 -7.15 -8.36
CA PHE A 79 -10.02 -6.28 -8.91
C PHE A 79 -8.85 -7.14 -9.39
N ASP A 80 -8.06 -6.60 -10.31
CA ASP A 80 -6.99 -7.30 -11.02
C ASP A 80 -5.63 -6.61 -10.87
N LEU A 81 -5.65 -5.33 -10.51
CA LEU A 81 -4.48 -4.48 -10.43
C LEU A 81 -4.56 -3.58 -9.19
N ILE A 82 -3.47 -3.59 -8.43
CA ILE A 82 -3.17 -2.66 -7.34
C ILE A 82 -2.17 -1.64 -7.89
N VAL A 83 -2.47 -0.37 -7.74
CA VAL A 83 -1.55 0.72 -8.08
C VAL A 83 -1.23 1.45 -6.78
N ILE A 84 0.05 1.44 -6.38
CA ILE A 84 0.55 2.18 -5.24
C ILE A 84 1.33 3.39 -5.77
N SER A 85 0.80 4.57 -5.52
CA SER A 85 1.46 5.84 -5.83
C SER A 85 2.30 6.27 -4.63
N ILE A 86 3.59 6.50 -4.83
CA ILE A 86 4.55 6.91 -3.80
C ILE A 86 4.90 8.37 -4.01
N ALA A 87 4.80 9.19 -2.97
CA ALA A 87 5.09 10.61 -3.06
C ALA A 87 6.55 10.87 -3.50
N ASP A 88 6.75 11.74 -4.48
CA ASP A 88 8.08 12.13 -4.99
C ASP A 88 9.04 12.56 -3.86
N TRP A 89 8.53 13.31 -2.86
CA TRP A 89 9.34 13.75 -1.73
C TRP A 89 9.84 12.60 -0.85
N ALA A 90 9.09 11.49 -0.77
CA ALA A 90 9.51 10.29 -0.03
C ALA A 90 10.60 9.54 -0.80
N LEU A 91 10.49 9.48 -2.14
CA LEU A 91 11.50 8.88 -3.02
C LEU A 91 12.84 9.64 -3.00
N ARG A 92 12.82 10.98 -2.89
CA ARG A 92 14.05 11.80 -2.91
C ARG A 92 14.77 11.89 -1.57
N GLY A 93 14.06 11.70 -0.46
CA GLY A 93 14.58 11.96 0.89
C GLY A 93 14.77 10.71 1.75
N GLU A 94 13.84 9.76 1.69
CA GLU A 94 13.71 8.69 2.70
C GLU A 94 13.77 7.28 2.06
N ALA A 95 14.04 7.19 0.75
CA ALA A 95 13.86 5.96 -0.02
C ALA A 95 14.59 4.73 0.55
N ASP A 96 15.85 4.95 0.93
CA ASP A 96 16.75 3.94 1.47
C ASP A 96 17.04 4.16 2.97
N GLU A 97 16.36 5.13 3.60
CA GLU A 97 16.54 5.41 5.01
C GLU A 97 15.76 4.41 5.86
N PRO A 98 16.31 3.95 6.99
CA PRO A 98 15.57 3.12 7.95
C PRO A 98 14.28 3.83 8.39
N CYS A 99 13.19 3.07 8.49
CA CYS A 99 11.91 3.64 8.91
C CYS A 99 11.99 4.23 10.32
N SER A 100 11.79 5.55 10.44
CA SER A 100 11.85 6.27 11.73
C SER A 100 10.65 5.99 12.64
N MET A 101 9.58 5.39 12.12
CA MET A 101 8.37 5.05 12.89
C MET A 101 8.46 3.68 13.59
N CYS A 102 9.40 2.84 13.15
CA CYS A 102 9.55 1.48 13.63
C CYS A 102 10.94 1.31 14.22
N ASP A 103 11.09 1.70 15.48
CA ASP A 103 12.32 1.49 16.25
C ASP A 103 12.72 0.01 16.15
N MET A 104 13.95 -0.26 15.70
CA MET A 104 14.62 -1.58 15.63
C MET A 104 14.43 -2.46 14.39
N SER A 105 13.78 -1.98 13.32
CA SER A 105 13.48 -2.82 12.17
C SER A 105 14.40 -2.57 10.96
N LEU A 106 14.74 -3.62 10.21
CA LEU A 106 15.67 -3.59 9.06
C LEU A 106 15.04 -3.06 7.75
N HIS A 107 13.85 -2.45 7.82
CA HIS A 107 13.12 -2.01 6.63
C HIS A 107 13.25 -0.50 6.39
N THR A 108 13.09 -0.10 5.13
CA THR A 108 13.13 1.31 4.73
C THR A 108 11.77 2.00 4.88
N ALA A 109 11.74 3.33 4.90
CA ALA A 109 10.47 4.08 4.90
C ALA A 109 9.57 3.74 3.69
N LEU A 110 10.15 3.37 2.53
CA LEU A 110 9.37 2.93 1.37
C LEU A 110 8.81 1.52 1.52
N GLU A 111 9.59 0.59 2.06
CA GLU A 111 9.08 -0.75 2.38
C GLU A 111 7.91 -0.67 3.38
N HIS A 112 8.01 0.23 4.37
CA HIS A 112 6.90 0.55 5.27
C HIS A 112 5.68 1.07 4.51
N THR A 113 5.87 2.08 3.66
CA THR A 113 4.80 2.70 2.88
C THR A 113 4.09 1.67 1.99
N ILE A 114 4.86 0.83 1.30
CA ILE A 114 4.30 -0.22 0.43
C ILE A 114 3.47 -1.21 1.26
N LEU A 115 4.00 -1.70 2.38
CA LEU A 115 3.27 -2.64 3.21
C LEU A 115 2.01 -2.00 3.82
N HIS A 116 2.08 -0.73 4.21
CA HIS A 116 0.94 0.03 4.71
C HIS A 116 -0.20 0.07 3.68
N GLU A 117 0.12 0.40 2.42
CA GLU A 117 -0.89 0.38 1.35
C GLU A 117 -1.41 -1.04 1.04
N LEU A 118 -0.56 -2.07 1.11
CA LEU A 118 -1.02 -3.45 0.93
C LEU A 118 -1.93 -3.94 2.07
N VAL A 119 -1.68 -3.49 3.32
CA VAL A 119 -2.56 -3.78 4.46
C VAL A 119 -3.94 -3.17 4.22
N HIS A 120 -4.04 -1.98 3.64
CA HIS A 120 -5.32 -1.39 3.27
C HIS A 120 -6.09 -2.20 2.21
N VAL A 121 -5.40 -2.97 1.36
CA VAL A 121 -6.05 -3.91 0.41
C VAL A 121 -6.48 -5.19 1.11
N ALA A 122 -5.61 -5.76 1.94
CA ALA A 122 -5.88 -7.02 2.64
C ALA A 122 -6.96 -6.88 3.73
N PHE A 123 -7.10 -5.67 4.27
CA PHE A 123 -8.06 -5.29 5.31
C PHE A 123 -8.83 -4.04 4.87
N PRO A 124 -9.72 -4.16 3.86
CA PRO A 124 -10.41 -3.04 3.26
C PRO A 124 -11.35 -2.29 4.22
N GLU A 125 -11.72 -2.91 5.35
CA GLU A 125 -12.45 -2.24 6.43
C GLU A 125 -11.60 -1.12 7.06
N TYR A 126 -10.27 -1.21 6.93
CA TYR A 126 -9.31 -0.27 7.48
C TYR A 126 -8.58 0.51 6.39
N SER A 127 -9.18 0.72 5.21
CA SER A 127 -8.54 1.40 4.06
C SER A 127 -8.23 2.89 4.27
N ALA A 128 -8.73 3.52 5.34
CA ALA A 128 -8.32 4.86 5.75
C ALA A 128 -7.14 4.78 6.73
N HIS A 129 -6.21 5.73 6.69
CA HIS A 129 -5.11 5.80 7.66
C HIS A 129 -5.65 5.84 9.09
N ASN A 130 -5.20 4.90 9.92
CA ASN A 130 -5.64 4.73 11.30
C ASN A 130 -4.59 3.95 12.11
N GLU A 131 -4.69 4.05 13.44
CA GLU A 131 -3.74 3.40 14.37
C GLU A 131 -3.72 1.87 14.24
N TRP A 132 -4.84 1.25 13.89
CA TRP A 132 -4.90 -0.20 13.68
C TRP A 132 -4.02 -0.61 12.50
N THR A 133 -4.07 0.12 11.38
CA THR A 133 -3.21 -0.13 10.22
C THR A 133 -1.74 -0.01 10.59
N ASP A 134 -1.35 1.07 11.30
CA ASP A 134 0.04 1.26 11.74
C ASP A 134 0.53 0.11 12.64
N ASN A 135 -0.30 -0.30 13.61
CA ASN A 135 0.00 -1.42 14.49
C ASN A 135 0.12 -2.74 13.71
N LYS A 136 -0.74 -2.95 12.70
CA LYS A 136 -0.71 -4.15 11.88
C LYS A 136 0.55 -4.21 11.02
N VAL A 137 0.95 -3.09 10.43
CA VAL A 137 2.20 -2.99 9.66
C VAL A 137 3.41 -3.32 10.54
N ARG A 138 3.47 -2.78 11.78
CA ARG A 138 4.53 -3.11 12.74
C ARG A 138 4.57 -4.60 13.09
N GLU A 139 3.43 -5.19 13.44
CA GLU A 139 3.31 -6.62 13.74
C GLU A 139 3.84 -7.51 12.60
N LEU A 140 3.49 -7.16 11.36
CA LEU A 140 3.90 -7.91 10.17
C LEU A 140 5.41 -7.80 9.92
N LEU A 141 5.99 -6.60 10.06
CA LEU A 141 7.42 -6.38 9.85
C LEU A 141 8.27 -7.04 10.93
N GLU A 142 7.81 -7.05 12.18
CA GLU A 142 8.44 -7.78 13.28
C GLU A 142 8.45 -9.29 13.03
N ARG A 143 7.36 -9.85 12.47
CA ARG A 143 7.26 -11.29 12.17
C ARG A 143 8.23 -11.73 11.06
N ALA A 144 8.54 -10.84 10.12
CA ALA A 144 9.38 -11.14 8.97
C ALA A 144 10.89 -10.93 9.21
N SER A 145 11.25 -10.36 10.37
CA SER A 145 12.64 -10.09 10.79
C SER A 145 13.25 -11.26 11.56
#